data_AF-E1QNT7-F1
#
_entry.id   AF-E1QNT7-F1
#
_cell.length_a   1.000
_cell.length_b   1.000
_cell.length_c   1.000
_cell.angle_alpha   90.00
_cell.angle_beta   90.00
_cell.angle_gamma   90.00
#
_symmetry.space_group_name_H-M   'P 1'
#
loop_
_entity.id
_entity.type
_entity.pdbx_description
1 polymer ?
#
loop_
_entity_poly.entity_id
_entity_poly.type
_entity_poly.pdbx_seq_one_letter_code
_entity_poly.pdbx_strand_id
1 'polypeptide(L)'
;MPNIYMGRGSCYAVNEGIYVAPGPMDLSRIVAHLLLHLRDLKRGWTYDHDCNRVAMDRDLFEARSKYLVKICRDQGLSDCDDAEALINEVITTLKLPRWAEDLASRYIVRVRSIIDFSR
;
A
#
# COMPACT_ATOMS: atom_id res chain seq x y z
N MET A 1 10.25 -1.49 14.23
CA MET A 1 9.54 -0.50 13.40
C MET A 1 8.29 -1.14 12.81
N PRO A 2 7.09 -0.57 13.04
CA PRO A 2 5.86 -1.01 12.38
C PRO A 2 5.93 -0.87 10.86
N ASN A 3 5.19 -1.74 10.18
CA ASN A 3 4.87 -1.57 8.77
C ASN A 3 3.90 -0.38 8.61
N ILE A 4 4.05 0.42 7.56
CA ILE A 4 3.15 1.57 7.35
C ILE A 4 1.76 1.12 6.89
N TYR A 5 1.68 0.14 6.00
CA TYR A 5 0.45 -0.20 5.25
C TYR A 5 -0.08 -1.61 5.50
N MET A 6 0.78 -2.59 5.77
CA MET A 6 0.47 -4.02 5.76
C MET A 6 0.32 -4.60 7.16
N GLY A 7 -0.75 -5.36 7.35
CA GLY A 7 -1.07 -6.05 8.60
C GLY A 7 -1.79 -5.19 9.64
N ARG A 8 -2.39 -5.89 10.63
CA ARG A 8 -3.25 -5.30 11.67
C ARG A 8 -2.52 -4.34 12.63
N GLY A 9 -1.20 -4.47 12.76
CA GLY A 9 -0.37 -3.57 13.57
C GLY A 9 0.25 -2.42 12.78
N SER A 10 -0.16 -2.20 11.52
CA SER A 10 0.40 -1.13 10.70
C SER A 10 -0.11 0.25 11.14
N CYS A 11 0.64 1.31 10.80
CA CYS A 11 0.19 2.68 11.06
C CYS A 11 -1.18 2.97 10.43
N TYR A 12 -1.42 2.42 9.24
CA TYR A 12 -2.70 2.46 8.54
C TYR A 12 -3.81 1.72 9.29
N ALA A 13 -3.55 0.51 9.79
CA ALA A 13 -4.55 -0.25 10.54
C ALA A 13 -4.99 0.51 11.81
N VAL A 14 -4.03 1.08 12.54
CA VAL A 14 -4.27 1.77 13.81
C VAL A 14 -4.96 3.12 13.61
N ASN A 15 -4.48 3.94 12.66
CA ASN A 15 -4.94 5.32 12.51
C ASN A 15 -6.08 5.48 11.50
N GLU A 16 -6.19 4.59 10.50
CA GLU A 16 -7.16 4.70 9.40
C GLU A 16 -8.19 3.57 9.41
N GLY A 17 -8.02 2.54 10.24
CA GLY A 17 -8.90 1.38 10.29
C GLY A 17 -8.88 0.53 9.01
N ILE A 18 -7.88 0.70 8.14
CA ILE A 18 -7.71 -0.07 6.91
C ILE A 18 -6.26 -0.51 6.76
N TYR A 19 -5.97 -1.65 6.15
CA TYR A 19 -4.60 -2.11 5.90
C TYR A 19 -4.54 -3.12 4.73
N VAL A 20 -3.34 -3.34 4.18
CA VAL A 20 -3.08 -4.39 3.18
C VAL A 20 -2.92 -5.74 3.90
N ALA A 21 -3.68 -6.76 3.48
CA ALA A 21 -3.61 -8.10 4.05
C ALA A 21 -2.17 -8.66 4.01
N PRO A 22 -1.66 -9.27 5.10
CA PRO A 22 -0.29 -9.76 5.17
C PRO A 22 -0.02 -10.87 4.15
N GLY A 23 1.22 -10.99 3.68
CA GLY A 23 1.69 -12.07 2.81
C GLY A 23 2.87 -11.66 1.92
N PRO A 24 3.26 -12.52 0.96
CA PRO A 24 4.30 -12.22 -0.02
C PRO A 24 3.94 -10.99 -0.86
N MET A 25 4.92 -10.22 -1.33
CA MET A 25 4.71 -9.02 -2.14
C MET A 25 4.42 -9.37 -3.61
N ASP A 26 3.39 -10.19 -3.83
CA ASP A 26 2.85 -10.53 -5.15
C ASP A 26 2.18 -9.31 -5.81
N LEU A 27 1.86 -9.42 -7.10
CA LEU A 27 1.22 -8.36 -7.88
C LEU A 27 -0.04 -7.82 -7.20
N SER A 28 -0.85 -8.67 -6.57
CA SER A 28 -2.10 -8.25 -5.94
C SER A 28 -1.86 -7.37 -4.72
N ARG A 29 -0.88 -7.70 -3.88
CA ARG A 29 -0.49 -6.90 -2.72
C ARG A 29 0.24 -5.64 -3.12
N ILE A 30 1.10 -5.68 -4.13
CA ILE A 30 1.72 -4.48 -4.70
C ILE A 30 0.65 -3.50 -5.15
N VAL A 31 -0.36 -3.98 -5.86
CA VAL A 31 -1.50 -3.21 -6.32
C VAL A 31 -2.30 -2.60 -5.16
N ALA A 32 -2.51 -3.34 -4.07
CA ALA A 32 -3.13 -2.81 -2.86
C ALA A 32 -2.28 -1.72 -2.18
N HIS A 33 -0.97 -1.87 -2.13
CA HIS A 33 -0.05 -0.83 -1.65
C HIS A 33 -0.09 0.42 -2.53
N LEU A 34 -0.06 0.27 -3.86
CA LEU A 34 -0.16 1.38 -4.81
C LEU A 34 -1.44 2.19 -4.64
N LEU A 35 -2.58 1.53 -4.40
CA LEU A 35 -3.83 2.21 -4.11
C LEU A 35 -3.71 3.14 -2.89
N LEU A 36 -3.03 2.69 -1.82
CA LEU A 36 -2.81 3.50 -0.63
C LEU A 36 -1.76 4.60 -0.85
N HIS A 37 -0.70 4.34 -1.62
CA HIS A 37 0.29 5.35 -2.01
C HIS A 37 -0.36 6.48 -2.81
N LEU A 38 -1.24 6.16 -3.77
CA LEU A 38 -1.99 7.16 -4.55
C LEU A 38 -2.94 7.98 -3.67
N ARG A 39 -3.61 7.33 -2.71
CA ARG A 39 -4.43 8.03 -1.71
C ARG A 39 -3.59 9.00 -0.89
N ASP A 40 -2.41 8.58 -0.44
CA ASP A 40 -1.47 9.42 0.31
C ASP A 40 -1.00 10.63 -0.51
N LEU A 41 -0.60 10.40 -1.77
CA LEU A 41 -0.16 11.47 -2.67
C LEU A 41 -1.29 12.47 -2.90
N LYS A 42 -2.53 12.01 -3.13
CA LYS A 42 -3.70 12.87 -3.32
C LYS A 42 -4.01 13.73 -2.10
N ARG A 43 -3.79 13.22 -0.88
CA ARG A 43 -4.03 13.97 0.37
C ARG A 43 -2.81 14.78 0.84
N GLY A 44 -1.64 14.57 0.23
CA GLY A 44 -0.39 15.27 0.53
C GLY A 44 0.37 14.78 1.75
N TRP A 45 -0.01 13.65 2.36
CA TRP A 45 0.66 13.12 3.55
C TRP A 45 0.50 11.61 3.72
N THR A 46 1.42 11.03 4.49
CA THR A 46 1.48 9.60 4.86
C THR A 46 2.08 9.43 6.26
N TYR A 47 2.37 8.20 6.67
CA TYR A 47 3.07 7.89 7.92
C TYR A 47 4.53 7.48 7.67
N ASP A 48 5.39 7.71 8.66
CA ASP A 48 6.72 7.09 8.76
C ASP A 48 6.69 5.77 9.55
N HIS A 49 7.87 5.21 9.83
CA HIS A 49 8.02 3.96 10.58
C HIS A 49 7.80 4.10 12.09
N ASP A 50 7.57 5.30 12.60
CA ASP A 50 7.16 5.56 13.99
C ASP A 50 5.69 6.02 14.05
N CYS A 51 4.98 5.90 12.92
CA CYS A 51 3.59 6.33 12.72
C CYS A 51 3.35 7.84 12.90
N ASN A 52 4.38 8.68 12.75
CA ASN A 52 4.19 10.13 12.64
C ASN A 52 3.73 10.50 11.23
N ARG A 53 2.94 11.57 11.12
CA ARG A 53 2.55 12.10 9.81
C ARG A 53 3.74 12.82 9.16
N VAL A 54 4.00 12.48 7.91
CA VAL A 54 5.03 13.11 7.06
C VAL A 54 4.42 13.51 5.72
N ALA A 55 5.02 14.49 5.04
CA ALA A 55 4.58 14.90 3.72
C ALA A 55 4.71 13.75 2.72
N MET A 56 3.72 13.57 1.85
CA MET A 56 3.80 12.67 0.71
C MET A 56 3.88 13.51 -0.56
N ASP A 57 5.10 13.81 -0.98
CA ASP A 57 5.38 14.40 -2.29
C ASP A 57 5.55 13.32 -3.37
N ARG A 58 5.81 13.76 -4.60
CA ARG A 58 5.96 12.85 -5.74
C ARG A 58 7.20 11.97 -5.61
N ASP A 59 8.28 12.49 -5.04
CA ASP A 59 9.55 11.77 -4.90
C ASP A 59 9.43 10.64 -3.88
N LEU A 60 8.80 10.90 -2.73
CA LEU A 60 8.52 9.88 -1.72
C LEU A 60 7.52 8.83 -2.24
N PHE A 61 6.49 9.26 -2.95
CA PHE A 61 5.53 8.37 -3.59
C PHE A 61 6.22 7.42 -4.58
N GLU A 62 7.07 7.94 -5.45
CA GLU A 62 7.83 7.15 -6.43
C GLU A 62 8.80 6.19 -5.74
N ALA A 63 9.58 6.68 -4.76
CA ALA A 63 10.53 5.87 -4.02
C ALA A 63 9.85 4.70 -3.30
N ARG A 64 8.74 4.96 -2.60
CA ARG A 64 7.96 3.90 -1.92
C ARG A 64 7.35 2.91 -2.88
N SER A 65 6.82 3.38 -4.01
CA SER A 65 6.21 2.52 -5.02
C SER A 65 7.25 1.60 -5.67
N LYS A 66 8.42 2.13 -6.06
CA LYS A 66 9.54 1.34 -6.61
C LYS A 66 10.12 0.36 -5.61
N TYR A 67 10.13 0.69 -4.31
CA TYR A 67 10.61 -0.22 -3.28
C TYR A 67 9.79 -1.52 -3.18
N LEU A 68 8.53 -1.52 -3.63
CA LEU A 68 7.70 -2.74 -3.68
C LEU A 68 8.29 -3.80 -4.64
N VAL A 69 8.84 -3.38 -5.79
CA VAL A 69 9.53 -4.29 -6.74
C VAL A 69 10.76 -4.90 -6.07
N LYS A 70 11.51 -4.11 -5.31
CA LYS A 70 12.65 -4.62 -4.56
C LYS A 70 12.22 -5.71 -3.57
N ILE A 71 11.16 -5.49 -2.80
CA ILE A 71 10.64 -6.51 -1.87
C ILE A 71 10.21 -7.77 -2.63
N CYS A 72 9.51 -7.62 -3.76
CA CYS A 72 9.10 -8.74 -4.61
C CYS A 72 10.30 -9.58 -5.05
N ARG A 73 11.35 -8.93 -5.58
CA ARG A 73 12.59 -9.58 -6.05
C ARG A 73 13.34 -10.24 -4.91
N ASP A 74 13.46 -9.56 -3.76
CA ASP A 74 14.11 -10.11 -2.56
C ASP A 74 13.39 -11.36 -2.02
N GLN A 75 12.09 -11.51 -2.31
CA GLN A 75 11.29 -12.70 -1.96
C GLN A 75 11.32 -13.80 -3.03
N GLY A 76 11.97 -13.58 -4.18
CA GLY A 76 12.07 -14.56 -5.27
C GLY A 76 10.74 -14.85 -5.98
N LEU A 77 9.82 -13.88 -6.01
CA LEU A 77 8.53 -14.02 -6.71
C LEU A 77 8.70 -13.84 -8.23
N SER A 78 7.82 -14.47 -9.01
CA SER A 78 7.93 -14.53 -10.47
C SER A 78 7.25 -13.38 -11.21
N ASP A 79 6.38 -12.62 -10.54
CA ASP A 79 5.54 -11.57 -11.11
C ASP A 79 6.12 -10.16 -10.93
N CYS A 80 7.39 -10.05 -10.54
CA CYS A 80 8.01 -8.76 -10.22
C CYS A 80 8.18 -7.84 -11.43
N ASP A 81 8.36 -8.39 -12.64
CA ASP A 81 8.51 -7.58 -13.86
C ASP A 81 7.16 -7.00 -14.30
N ASP A 82 6.07 -7.79 -14.18
CA ASP A 82 4.70 -7.30 -14.39
C ASP A 82 4.36 -6.19 -13.38
N ALA A 83 4.75 -6.39 -12.12
CA ALA A 83 4.58 -5.40 -11.07
C ALA A 83 5.39 -4.12 -11.35
N GLU A 84 6.63 -4.22 -11.81
CA GLU A 84 7.46 -3.07 -12.17
C GLU A 84 6.86 -2.27 -13.33
N ALA A 85 6.36 -2.95 -14.37
CA ALA A 85 5.68 -2.31 -15.49
C ALA A 85 4.44 -1.51 -15.01
N LEU A 86 3.60 -2.12 -14.17
CA LEU A 86 2.44 -1.46 -13.59
C LEU A 86 2.82 -0.26 -12.71
N ILE A 87 3.83 -0.40 -11.85
CA ILE A 87 4.32 0.68 -10.99
C ILE A 87 4.76 1.88 -11.84
N ASN A 88 5.49 1.63 -12.93
CA ASN A 88 5.94 2.69 -13.84
C ASN A 88 4.77 3.39 -14.55
N GLU A 89 3.74 2.63 -14.97
CA GLU A 89 2.50 3.20 -15.51
C GLU A 89 1.81 4.10 -14.48
N VAL A 90 1.66 3.63 -13.24
CA VAL A 90 1.00 4.36 -12.16
C VAL A 90 1.79 5.63 -11.77
N ILE A 91 3.12 5.57 -11.74
CA ILE A 91 3.97 6.76 -11.47
C ILE A 91 3.81 7.82 -12.56
N THR A 92 3.66 7.38 -13.81
CA THR A 92 3.52 8.27 -14.96
C THR A 92 2.13 8.90 -15.02
N THR A 93 1.08 8.09 -14.79
CA THR A 93 -0.31 8.49 -14.99
C THR A 93 -0.98 9.02 -13.71
N LEU A 94 -0.39 8.71 -12.54
CA LEU A 94 -0.96 8.93 -11.21
C LEU A 94 -2.36 8.32 -11.05
N LYS A 95 -2.62 7.22 -11.76
CA LYS A 95 -3.90 6.50 -11.76
C LYS A 95 -3.63 5.01 -11.74
N LEU A 96 -4.47 4.28 -11.01
CA LEU A 96 -4.47 2.83 -11.03
C LEU A 96 -5.38 2.35 -12.17
N PRO A 97 -4.93 1.42 -13.05
CA PRO A 97 -5.81 0.82 -14.03
C PRO A 97 -7.00 0.12 -13.37
N ARG A 98 -8.18 0.15 -14.02
CA ARG A 98 -9.42 -0.37 -13.43
C ARG A 98 -9.34 -1.83 -12.98
N TRP A 99 -8.68 -2.68 -13.77
CA TRP A 99 -8.49 -4.09 -13.41
C TRP A 99 -7.65 -4.25 -12.13
N ALA A 100 -6.70 -3.33 -11.89
CA ALA A 100 -5.86 -3.32 -10.70
C ALA A 100 -6.62 -2.76 -9.50
N GLU A 101 -7.52 -1.77 -9.68
CA GLU A 101 -8.42 -1.34 -8.60
C GLU A 101 -9.27 -2.50 -8.05
N ASP A 102 -9.84 -3.30 -8.94
CA ASP A 102 -10.63 -4.48 -8.56
C ASP A 102 -9.77 -5.50 -7.80
N LEU A 103 -8.51 -5.69 -8.20
CA LEU A 103 -7.56 -6.58 -7.52
C LEU A 103 -7.17 -6.04 -6.13
N ALA A 104 -6.85 -4.75 -6.02
CA ALA A 104 -6.50 -4.09 -4.77
C ALA A 104 -7.60 -4.27 -3.72
N SER A 105 -8.85 -4.09 -4.13
CA SER A 105 -10.02 -4.14 -3.24
C SER A 105 -10.13 -5.45 -2.44
N ARG A 106 -9.64 -6.56 -3.00
CA ARG A 106 -9.65 -7.89 -2.37
C ARG A 106 -8.64 -8.02 -1.24
N TYR A 107 -7.59 -7.20 -1.26
CA TYR A 107 -6.49 -7.23 -0.29
C TYR A 107 -6.50 -6.05 0.68
N ILE A 108 -7.37 -5.07 0.49
CA ILE A 108 -7.63 -4.03 1.49
C ILE A 108 -8.59 -4.58 2.55
N VAL A 109 -8.08 -4.79 3.76
CA VAL A 109 -8.87 -5.16 4.92
C VAL A 109 -9.34 -3.91 5.63
N ARG A 110 -10.63 -3.86 5.99
CA ARG A 110 -11.19 -2.84 6.87
C ARG A 110 -11.41 -3.43 8.25
N VAL A 111 -10.81 -2.83 9.26
CA VAL A 111 -11.10 -3.15 10.66
C VAL A 111 -12.45 -2.51 10.99
N ARG A 112 -13.48 -3.32 11.21
CA ARG A 112 -14.68 -2.81 11.90
C ARG A 112 -14.21 -2.30 13.26
N SER A 113 -14.55 -1.07 13.58
CA SER A 113 -14.35 -0.49 14.91
C SER A 113 -14.64 -1.56 15.98
N ILE A 114 -13.69 -1.79 16.90
CA ILE A 114 -13.90 -2.62 18.10
C ILE A 114 -14.90 -1.95 19.07
N ILE A 115 -15.42 -0.76 18.76
CA ILE A 115 -16.58 -0.17 19.44
C ILE A 115 -17.85 -0.88 18.96
N ASP A 116 -18.01 -2.17 19.30
CA ASP A 116 -19.32 -2.84 19.41
C ASP A 116 -19.22 -4.26 20.02
N PHE A 117 -18.43 -4.42 21.07
CA PHE A 117 -18.58 -5.55 22.00
C PHE A 117 -18.51 -5.08 23.46
N SER A 118 -19.36 -4.11 23.78
CA SER A 118 -19.74 -3.83 25.17
C SER A 118 -21.24 -3.55 25.21
N ARG A 119 -22.02 -4.63 25.24
CA ARG A 119 -23.32 -4.76 25.91
C ARG A 119 -23.74 -6.22 25.97
#